data_AF-A0A925QQY2-F1
#
_entry.id   AF-A0A925QQY2-F1
#
_cell.length_a   1.000
_cell.length_b   1.000
_cell.length_c   1.000
_cell.angle_alpha   90.00
_cell.angle_beta   90.00
_cell.angle_gamma   90.00
#
_symmetry.space_group_name_H-M   'P 1'
#
loop_
_entity.id
_entity.type
_entity.pdbx_description
1 polymer ?
#
loop_
_entity_poly.entity_id
_entity_poly.type
_entity_poly.pdbx_seq_one_letter_code
_entity_poly.pdbx_strand_id
1 'polypeptide(L)'
;MKPGARTLIAAALLSLLGSALANDPKATIADLDSRLAKIGAPKLDGTEVVGGKTVPAIYFGERKINNNFDVVDAIRKTHQATATVFVKDGDEFVRVSTNVLTPEGKRGIGTQLARNAAYESVSKGQQFCGPIDVLGTAFDACYNPIKDTAGKVIGVSYIGHKK
;
A
#
# COMPACT_ATOMS: atom_id res chain seq x y z
N MET A 1 -0.19 70.15 15.21
CA MET A 1 -1.49 69.97 15.89
C MET A 1 -2.50 69.55 14.83
N LYS A 2 -3.19 68.43 15.10
CA LYS A 2 -4.20 67.67 14.33
C LYS A 2 -3.77 66.78 13.13
N PRO A 3 -4.43 65.60 13.00
CA PRO A 3 -3.90 64.42 12.33
C PRO A 3 -4.74 64.00 11.10
N GLY A 4 -4.25 63.05 10.30
CA GLY A 4 -5.01 62.43 9.21
C GLY A 4 -4.52 61.01 8.97
N ALA A 5 -5.27 60.04 9.49
CA ALA A 5 -4.99 58.62 9.36
C ALA A 5 -5.05 58.13 7.92
N ARG A 6 -4.10 57.28 7.52
CA ARG A 6 -4.35 56.23 6.51
C ARG A 6 -3.57 54.96 6.88
N THR A 7 -4.33 54.03 7.43
CA THR A 7 -4.05 52.59 7.52
C THR A 7 -3.47 52.06 6.21
N LEU A 8 -2.32 51.40 6.28
CA LEU A 8 -1.92 50.39 5.30
C LEU A 8 -1.66 49.08 6.04
N ILE A 9 -2.62 48.18 5.87
CA ILE A 9 -2.56 46.78 6.28
C ILE A 9 -1.40 46.14 5.52
N ALA A 10 -0.35 45.72 6.21
CA ALA A 10 0.65 44.82 5.63
C ALA A 10 0.00 43.45 5.49
N ALA A 11 -0.40 43.11 4.26
CA ALA A 11 -0.93 41.80 3.91
C ALA A 11 0.14 40.73 4.21
N ALA A 12 -0.21 39.76 5.05
CA ALA A 12 0.57 38.56 5.24
C ALA A 12 0.61 37.78 3.91
N LEU A 13 1.78 37.72 3.28
CA LEU A 13 2.09 36.75 2.25
C LEU A 13 2.28 35.38 2.92
N LEU A 14 1.16 34.72 3.20
CA LEU A 14 1.15 33.29 3.51
C LEU A 14 1.44 32.56 2.19
N SER A 15 2.71 32.26 1.95
CA SER A 15 3.15 31.44 0.82
C SER A 15 2.34 30.14 0.82
N LEU A 16 1.54 29.93 -0.22
CA LEU A 16 0.81 28.69 -0.49
C LEU A 16 1.79 27.51 -0.64
N LEU A 17 2.17 26.87 0.45
CA LEU A 17 2.63 25.48 0.42
C LEU A 17 1.38 24.60 0.57
N GLY A 18 0.60 24.50 -0.50
CA GLY A 18 -0.72 23.91 -0.43
C GLY A 18 -1.14 23.20 -1.69
N SER A 19 -0.32 22.27 -2.22
CA SER A 19 -0.77 21.29 -3.24
C SER A 19 0.29 20.25 -3.66
N ALA A 20 1.08 19.69 -2.74
CA ALA A 20 1.97 18.55 -3.06
C ALA A 20 1.75 17.29 -2.19
N LEU A 21 0.84 17.34 -1.20
CA LEU A 21 0.60 16.23 -0.29
C LEU A 21 -0.67 15.43 -0.61
N ALA A 22 -1.24 15.58 -1.82
CA ALA A 22 -2.51 14.93 -2.11
C ALA A 22 -2.38 13.41 -2.32
N ASN A 23 -1.24 12.90 -2.78
CA ASN A 23 -1.03 11.46 -3.03
C ASN A 23 0.46 11.11 -2.98
N ASP A 24 1.09 11.03 -1.80
CA ASP A 24 2.47 10.54 -1.68
C ASP A 24 2.47 9.01 -1.50
N PRO A 25 2.94 8.22 -2.49
CA PRO A 25 3.01 6.77 -2.41
C PRO A 25 3.80 6.27 -1.19
N LYS A 26 4.86 6.99 -0.78
CA LYS A 26 5.70 6.61 0.36
C LYS A 26 4.97 6.81 1.69
N ALA A 27 4.24 7.90 1.85
CA ALA A 27 3.38 8.12 3.01
C ALA A 27 2.25 7.08 3.08
N THR A 28 1.63 6.75 1.94
CA THR A 28 0.53 5.78 1.89
C THR A 28 0.99 4.35 2.22
N ILE A 29 2.15 3.89 1.71
CA ILE A 29 2.67 2.56 2.06
C ILE A 29 3.06 2.50 3.54
N ALA A 30 3.64 3.57 4.09
CA ALA A 30 3.97 3.65 5.51
C ALA A 30 2.73 3.57 6.40
N ASP A 31 1.60 4.20 6.01
CA ASP A 31 0.34 4.06 6.73
C ASP A 31 -0.22 2.63 6.65
N LEU A 32 -0.17 1.99 5.47
CA LEU A 32 -0.56 0.58 5.32
C LEU A 32 0.25 -0.32 6.25
N ASP A 33 1.58 -0.18 6.23
CA ASP A 33 2.48 -0.98 7.05
C ASP A 33 2.28 -0.71 8.55
N SER A 34 2.06 0.56 8.93
CA SER A 34 1.74 0.93 10.31
C SER A 34 0.44 0.28 10.79
N ARG A 35 -0.60 0.27 9.97
CA ARG A 35 -1.88 -0.38 10.30
C ARG A 35 -1.73 -1.88 10.46
N LEU A 36 -0.96 -2.52 9.59
CA LEU A 36 -0.66 -3.95 9.70
C LEU A 36 0.15 -4.24 10.98
N ALA A 37 1.21 -3.49 11.24
CA ALA A 37 2.06 -3.65 12.43
C ALA A 37 1.30 -3.44 13.75
N LYS A 38 0.32 -2.52 13.78
CA LYS A 38 -0.56 -2.32 14.96
C LYS A 38 -1.42 -3.54 15.28
N ILE A 39 -1.69 -4.41 14.32
CA ILE A 39 -2.43 -5.66 14.56
C ILE A 39 -1.51 -6.68 15.25
N GLY A 40 -0.24 -6.74 14.84
CA GLY A 40 0.78 -7.54 15.49
C GLY A 40 1.93 -7.91 14.56
N ALA A 41 2.88 -8.69 15.07
CA ALA A 41 3.99 -9.19 14.26
C ALA A 41 3.49 -10.14 13.15
N PRO A 42 4.05 -10.06 11.93
CA PRO A 42 3.64 -10.92 10.84
C PRO A 42 4.19 -12.34 11.01
N LYS A 43 3.36 -13.35 10.72
CA LYS A 43 3.75 -14.76 10.71
C LYS A 43 3.01 -15.54 9.61
N LEU A 44 3.56 -16.66 9.20
CA LEU A 44 2.85 -17.66 8.39
C LEU A 44 2.37 -18.79 9.30
N ASP A 45 1.11 -19.20 9.15
CA ASP A 45 0.52 -20.24 9.99
C ASP A 45 -0.56 -21.02 9.22
N GLY A 46 -0.21 -22.23 8.76
CA GLY A 46 -1.08 -23.04 7.90
C GLY A 46 -1.27 -22.47 6.50
N THR A 47 -2.38 -22.87 5.86
CA THR A 47 -2.73 -22.49 4.49
C THR A 47 -4.17 -21.99 4.40
N GLU A 48 -4.47 -21.27 3.33
CA GLU A 48 -5.80 -20.73 3.03
C GLU A 48 -6.08 -20.79 1.52
N VAL A 49 -7.34 -20.96 1.13
CA VAL A 49 -7.75 -20.91 -0.28
C VAL A 49 -8.06 -19.46 -0.65
N VAL A 50 -7.31 -18.92 -1.60
CA VAL A 50 -7.51 -17.57 -2.15
C VAL A 50 -7.61 -17.64 -3.66
N GLY A 51 -8.73 -17.15 -4.21
CA GLY A 51 -8.94 -17.15 -5.67
C GLY A 51 -8.86 -18.54 -6.30
N GLY A 52 -9.25 -19.59 -5.56
CA GLY A 52 -9.17 -20.98 -6.02
C GLY A 52 -7.78 -21.63 -5.86
N LYS A 53 -6.78 -20.93 -5.30
CA LYS A 53 -5.45 -21.47 -5.03
C LYS A 53 -5.21 -21.63 -3.53
N THR A 54 -4.67 -22.77 -3.11
CA THR A 54 -4.16 -22.96 -1.74
C THR A 54 -2.81 -22.26 -1.62
N VAL A 55 -2.71 -21.30 -0.71
CA VAL A 55 -1.51 -20.51 -0.44
C VAL A 55 -1.22 -20.44 1.06
N PRO A 56 0.00 -20.09 1.49
CA PRO A 56 0.26 -19.86 2.90
C PRO A 56 -0.69 -18.81 3.50
N ALA A 57 -1.14 -19.05 4.73
CA ALA A 57 -1.95 -18.08 5.44
C ALA A 57 -1.03 -17.11 6.20
N ILE A 58 -1.09 -15.83 5.84
CA ILE A 58 -0.35 -14.76 6.51
C ILE A 58 -1.22 -14.10 7.57
N TYR A 59 -0.65 -13.99 8.76
CA TYR A 59 -1.25 -13.36 9.93
C TYR A 59 -0.44 -12.15 10.34
N PHE A 60 -1.11 -11.17 10.92
CA PHE A 60 -0.50 -10.16 11.77
C PHE A 60 -1.11 -10.32 13.16
N GLY A 61 -0.30 -10.64 14.17
CA GLY A 61 -0.81 -11.09 15.47
C GLY A 61 -1.73 -12.31 15.32
N GLU A 62 -2.97 -12.20 15.80
CA GLU A 62 -3.99 -13.26 15.69
C GLU A 62 -4.88 -13.12 14.43
N ARG A 63 -4.73 -12.04 13.66
CA ARG A 63 -5.60 -11.77 12.52
C ARG A 63 -5.03 -12.35 11.24
N LYS A 64 -5.78 -13.26 10.60
CA LYS A 64 -5.52 -13.73 9.24
C LYS A 64 -5.80 -12.61 8.23
N ILE A 65 -4.88 -12.37 7.31
CA ILE A 65 -5.03 -11.35 6.26
C ILE A 65 -5.59 -11.93 4.96
N ASN A 66 -5.40 -13.22 4.69
CA ASN A 66 -6.00 -13.88 3.52
C ASN A 66 -7.52 -13.71 3.52
N ASN A 67 -8.08 -13.19 2.43
CA ASN A 67 -9.49 -12.86 2.27
C ASN A 67 -10.05 -11.84 3.30
N ASN A 68 -9.21 -11.19 4.11
CA ASN A 68 -9.60 -10.07 4.97
C ASN A 68 -9.26 -8.75 4.28
N PHE A 69 -10.24 -7.89 4.08
CA PHE A 69 -10.09 -6.66 3.29
C PHE A 69 -10.11 -5.36 4.12
N ASP A 70 -10.20 -5.46 5.44
CA ASP A 70 -10.45 -4.31 6.31
C ASP A 70 -9.35 -3.26 6.20
N VAL A 71 -8.10 -3.70 6.22
CA VAL A 71 -6.93 -2.82 6.19
C VAL A 71 -6.76 -2.17 4.82
N VAL A 72 -6.87 -2.95 3.73
CA VAL A 72 -6.71 -2.44 2.37
C VAL A 72 -7.84 -1.47 2.00
N ASP A 73 -9.06 -1.70 2.48
CA ASP A 73 -10.19 -0.80 2.25
C ASP A 73 -10.08 0.48 3.10
N ALA A 74 -9.51 0.40 4.30
CA ALA A 74 -9.22 1.59 5.11
C ALA A 74 -8.21 2.51 4.41
N ILE A 75 -7.21 1.95 3.71
CA ILE A 75 -6.28 2.75 2.89
C ILE A 75 -7.02 3.42 1.73
N ARG A 76 -7.90 2.70 1.02
CA ARG A 76 -8.73 3.31 -0.04
C ARG A 76 -9.55 4.48 0.47
N LYS A 77 -10.17 4.34 1.65
CA LYS A 77 -10.99 5.40 2.26
C LYS A 77 -10.15 6.62 2.68
N THR A 78 -8.93 6.40 3.18
CA THR A 78 -8.10 7.47 3.74
C THR A 78 -7.30 8.21 2.68
N HIS A 79 -6.72 7.47 1.72
CA HIS A 79 -5.75 7.99 0.75
C HIS A 79 -6.27 7.96 -0.68
N GLN A 80 -7.49 7.48 -0.92
CA GLN A 80 -8.02 7.25 -2.28
C GLN A 80 -7.12 6.34 -3.15
N ALA A 81 -6.27 5.53 -2.51
CA ALA A 81 -5.29 4.67 -3.14
C ALA A 81 -5.77 3.22 -3.28
N THR A 82 -5.16 2.50 -4.22
CA THR A 82 -5.21 1.05 -4.21
C THR A 82 -4.22 0.48 -3.20
N ALA A 83 -4.56 -0.66 -2.60
CA ALA A 83 -3.76 -1.35 -1.60
C ALA A 83 -3.89 -2.86 -1.75
N THR A 84 -2.80 -3.57 -1.52
CA THR A 84 -2.73 -5.03 -1.62
C THR A 84 -1.73 -5.60 -0.61
N VAL A 85 -2.05 -6.76 -0.06
CA VAL A 85 -1.11 -7.64 0.63
C VAL A 85 -0.94 -8.91 -0.20
N PHE A 86 0.32 -9.24 -0.48
CA PHE A 86 0.74 -10.50 -1.09
C PHE A 86 1.40 -11.38 -0.03
N VAL A 87 1.19 -12.70 -0.15
CA VAL A 87 1.94 -13.71 0.62
C VAL A 87 2.98 -14.36 -0.26
N LYS A 88 4.14 -14.69 0.31
CA LYS A 88 5.15 -15.49 -0.38
C LYS A 88 4.72 -16.96 -0.42
N ASP A 89 4.68 -17.53 -1.61
CA ASP A 89 4.33 -18.93 -1.88
C ASP A 89 5.40 -19.52 -2.80
N GLY A 90 6.38 -20.23 -2.21
CA GLY A 90 7.61 -20.61 -2.90
C GLY A 90 8.38 -19.37 -3.37
N ASP A 91 8.57 -19.27 -4.69
CA ASP A 91 9.20 -18.11 -5.35
C ASP A 91 8.18 -17.08 -5.84
N GLU A 92 6.87 -17.31 -5.69
CA GLU A 92 5.85 -16.35 -6.11
C GLU A 92 5.35 -15.48 -4.96
N PHE A 93 4.81 -14.31 -5.30
CA PHE A 93 4.01 -13.51 -4.37
C PHE A 93 2.55 -13.53 -4.84
N VAL A 94 1.69 -14.19 -4.07
CA VAL A 94 0.27 -14.34 -4.40
C VAL A 94 -0.54 -13.30 -3.65
N ARG A 95 -1.44 -12.63 -4.36
CA ARG A 95 -2.32 -11.60 -3.83
C ARG A 95 -3.38 -12.20 -2.92
N VAL A 96 -3.31 -11.91 -1.63
CA VAL A 96 -4.19 -12.51 -0.61
C VAL A 96 -5.26 -11.57 -0.06
N SER A 97 -5.00 -10.26 -0.13
CA SER A 97 -5.97 -9.22 0.21
C SER A 97 -5.73 -8.02 -0.69
N THR A 98 -6.77 -7.51 -1.35
CA THR A 98 -6.63 -6.36 -2.25
C THR A 98 -7.92 -5.57 -2.31
N ASN A 99 -7.82 -4.26 -2.54
CA ASN A 99 -8.95 -3.43 -2.95
C ASN A 99 -8.96 -3.13 -4.46
N VAL A 100 -8.01 -3.70 -5.21
CA VAL A 100 -7.93 -3.62 -6.67
C VAL A 100 -9.02 -4.50 -7.25
N LEU A 101 -9.85 -3.91 -8.10
CA LEU A 101 -10.92 -4.60 -8.81
C LEU A 101 -10.45 -5.02 -10.21
N THR A 102 -10.91 -6.18 -10.65
CA THR A 102 -10.81 -6.63 -12.04
C THR A 102 -11.80 -5.85 -12.92
N PRO A 103 -11.70 -5.92 -14.26
CA PRO A 103 -12.67 -5.30 -15.16
C PRO A 103 -14.12 -5.73 -14.89
N GLU A 104 -14.32 -6.94 -14.35
CA GLU A 104 -15.62 -7.50 -13.98
C GLU A 104 -16.12 -7.02 -12.59
N GLY A 105 -15.39 -6.10 -11.94
CA GLY A 105 -15.74 -5.51 -10.65
C GLY A 105 -15.45 -6.41 -9.44
N LYS A 106 -14.79 -7.56 -9.62
CA LYS A 106 -14.41 -8.47 -8.53
C LYS A 106 -13.04 -8.09 -7.97
N ARG A 107 -12.74 -8.44 -6.72
CA ARG A 107 -11.37 -8.26 -6.19
C ARG A 107 -10.41 -9.19 -6.92
N GLY A 108 -9.28 -8.65 -7.37
CA GLY A 108 -8.29 -9.41 -8.14
C GLY A 108 -7.44 -10.37 -7.32
N ILE A 109 -7.97 -11.02 -6.29
CA ILE A 109 -7.25 -11.96 -5.41
C ILE A 109 -6.78 -13.23 -6.15
N GLY A 110 -5.78 -13.93 -5.61
CA GLY A 110 -5.23 -15.18 -6.18
C GLY A 110 -4.28 -14.96 -7.37
N THR A 111 -4.19 -13.73 -7.88
CA THR A 111 -3.23 -13.35 -8.92
C THR A 111 -1.82 -13.16 -8.36
N GLN A 112 -0.81 -13.32 -9.20
CA GLN A 112 0.59 -13.19 -8.80
C GLN A 112 1.12 -11.78 -9.06
N LEU A 113 2.09 -11.35 -8.25
CA LEU A 113 2.89 -10.16 -8.54
C LEU A 113 3.67 -10.39 -9.85
N ALA A 114 3.56 -9.44 -10.79
CA ALA A 114 4.29 -9.52 -12.05
C ALA A 114 5.81 -9.54 -11.83
N ARG A 115 6.53 -10.34 -12.63
CA ARG A 115 7.99 -10.45 -12.59
C ARG A 115 8.65 -9.22 -13.24
N ASN A 116 8.77 -8.15 -12.46
CA ASN A 116 9.36 -6.87 -12.86
C ASN A 116 10.36 -6.35 -11.80
N ALA A 117 10.86 -5.13 -11.98
CA ALA A 117 11.79 -4.50 -11.05
C ALA A 117 11.26 -4.41 -9.60
N ALA A 118 9.94 -4.27 -9.42
CA ALA A 118 9.33 -4.30 -8.08
C ALA A 118 9.46 -5.68 -7.45
N TYR A 119 9.14 -6.75 -8.20
CA TYR A 119 9.32 -8.14 -7.75
C TYR A 119 10.79 -8.41 -7.37
N GLU A 120 11.75 -8.01 -8.20
CA GLU A 120 13.17 -8.25 -7.92
C GLU A 120 13.64 -7.53 -6.65
N SER A 121 13.20 -6.30 -6.45
CA SER A 121 13.55 -5.49 -5.28
C SER A 121 12.98 -6.09 -3.99
N VAL A 122 11.69 -6.41 -3.96
CA VAL A 122 11.05 -6.97 -2.76
C VAL A 122 11.53 -8.38 -2.44
N SER A 123 11.90 -9.17 -3.47
CA SER A 123 12.52 -10.48 -3.29
C SER A 123 13.88 -10.39 -2.59
N LYS A 124 14.63 -9.30 -2.82
CA LYS A 124 15.87 -8.98 -2.11
C LYS A 124 15.64 -8.32 -0.75
N GLY A 125 14.38 -8.20 -0.31
CA GLY A 125 14.02 -7.56 0.96
C GLY A 125 14.20 -6.04 0.95
N GLN A 126 14.15 -5.42 -0.23
CA GLN A 126 14.25 -3.97 -0.44
C GLN A 126 12.90 -3.38 -0.85
N GLN A 127 12.65 -2.13 -0.46
CA GLN A 127 11.46 -1.39 -0.88
C GLN A 127 11.62 -0.89 -2.33
N PHE A 128 10.55 -0.96 -3.11
CA PHE A 128 10.48 -0.37 -4.43
C PHE A 128 9.41 0.72 -4.46
N CYS A 129 9.72 1.88 -5.01
CA CYS A 129 8.74 2.93 -5.29
C CYS A 129 9.02 3.56 -6.65
N GLY A 130 8.02 3.65 -7.50
CA GLY A 130 8.16 4.22 -8.83
C GLY A 130 6.89 4.08 -9.67
N PRO A 131 6.91 4.67 -10.87
CA PRO A 131 5.82 4.51 -11.82
C PRO A 131 5.78 3.06 -12.30
N ILE A 132 4.59 2.46 -12.28
CA ILE A 132 4.32 1.14 -12.86
C ILE A 132 3.14 1.25 -13.83
N ASP A 133 3.14 0.42 -14.85
CA ASP A 133 1.93 0.15 -15.62
C ASP A 133 1.20 -1.04 -15.00
N VAL A 134 -0.07 -0.83 -14.63
CA VAL A 134 -0.97 -1.91 -14.25
C VAL A 134 -2.10 -1.94 -15.28
N LEU A 135 -2.06 -2.94 -16.17
CA LEU A 135 -3.10 -3.19 -17.17
C LEU A 135 -3.36 -1.97 -18.09
N GLY A 136 -2.31 -1.28 -18.54
CA GLY A 136 -2.40 -0.11 -19.43
C GLY A 136 -2.73 1.20 -18.71
N THR A 137 -2.75 1.20 -17.38
CA THR A 137 -2.94 2.41 -16.57
C THR A 137 -1.66 2.69 -15.78
N ALA A 138 -1.15 3.91 -15.87
CA ALA A 138 -0.01 4.36 -15.09
C ALA A 138 -0.41 4.58 -13.62
N PHE A 139 0.31 3.93 -12.71
CA PHE A 139 0.21 4.12 -11.27
C PHE A 139 1.55 4.59 -10.72
N ASP A 140 1.52 5.52 -9.76
CA ASP A 140 2.65 5.67 -8.84
C ASP A 140 2.48 4.65 -7.71
N ALA A 141 3.35 3.64 -7.71
CA ALA A 141 3.25 2.51 -6.81
C ALA A 141 4.43 2.43 -5.86
N CYS A 142 4.16 1.89 -4.68
CA CYS A 142 5.18 1.45 -3.74
C CYS A 142 4.90 0.02 -3.30
N TYR A 143 5.98 -0.74 -3.13
CA TYR A 143 5.98 -2.10 -2.64
C TYR A 143 6.97 -2.20 -1.49
N ASN A 144 6.55 -2.78 -0.37
CA ASN A 144 7.42 -3.00 0.78
C ASN A 144 7.40 -4.49 1.19
N PRO A 145 8.56 -5.15 1.35
CA PRO A 145 8.61 -6.52 1.84
C PRO A 145 8.12 -6.63 3.28
N ILE A 146 7.22 -7.59 3.52
CA ILE A 146 6.78 -7.99 4.85
C ILE A 146 7.72 -9.09 5.33
N LYS A 147 8.42 -8.84 6.44
CA LYS A 147 9.40 -9.74 7.04
C LYS A 147 8.89 -10.31 8.36
N ASP A 148 9.10 -11.59 8.59
CA ASP A 148 8.84 -12.21 9.90
C ASP A 148 9.85 -11.76 10.96
N THR A 149 9.71 -12.25 12.20
CA THR A 149 10.61 -11.94 13.31
C THR A 149 12.04 -12.45 13.11
N ALA A 150 12.26 -13.39 12.19
CA ALA A 150 13.58 -13.87 11.79
C ALA A 150 14.19 -13.06 10.63
N GLY A 151 13.50 -12.03 10.13
CA GLY A 151 13.93 -11.19 9.02
C GLY A 151 13.66 -11.80 7.63
N LYS A 152 12.98 -12.95 7.55
CA LYS A 152 12.66 -13.61 6.28
C LYS A 152 11.48 -12.92 5.63
N VAL A 153 11.58 -12.63 4.32
CA VAL A 153 10.47 -12.09 3.53
C VAL A 153 9.39 -13.16 3.39
N ILE A 154 8.20 -12.89 3.95
CA ILE A 154 7.02 -13.77 3.95
C ILE A 154 5.84 -13.18 3.18
N GLY A 155 5.94 -11.93 2.74
CA GLY A 155 4.91 -11.27 1.96
C GLY A 155 5.38 -9.91 1.44
N VAL A 156 4.48 -9.17 0.81
CA VAL A 156 4.73 -7.84 0.26
C VAL A 156 3.47 -7.00 0.43
N SER A 157 3.59 -5.79 0.97
CA SER A 157 2.55 -4.78 0.91
C SER A 157 2.73 -3.94 -0.36
N TYR A 158 1.62 -3.52 -0.94
CA TYR A 158 1.57 -2.69 -2.15
C TYR A 158 0.56 -1.59 -1.96
N ILE A 159 0.88 -0.42 -2.49
CA ILE A 159 -0.06 0.66 -2.76
C ILE A 159 0.13 1.17 -4.18
N GLY A 160 -0.92 1.78 -4.72
CA GLY A 160 -0.86 2.45 -6.02
C GLY A 160 -1.83 3.61 -6.11
N HIS A 161 -1.32 4.77 -6.49
CA HIS A 161 -2.09 5.95 -6.84
C HIS A 161 -2.23 6.03 -8.36
N LYS A 162 -3.47 6.10 -8.85
CA LYS A 162 -3.71 6.25 -10.28
C LYS A 162 -3.24 7.63 -10.72
N LYS A 163 -2.49 7.71 -11.82
CA LYS A 163 -2.16 8.99 -12.48
C LYS A 163 -3.33 9.56 -13.26
#